data_AF-A0A0G0FCW1-F1
#
_entry.id   AF-A0A0G0FCW1-F1
#
_cell.length_a   1.000
_cell.length_b   1.000
_cell.length_c   1.000
_cell.angle_alpha   90.00
_cell.angle_beta   90.00
_cell.angle_gamma   90.00
#
_symmetry.space_group_name_H-M   'P 1'
#
loop_
_entity.id
_entity.type
_entity.pdbx_description
1 polymer ?
#
loop_
_entity_poly.entity_id
_entity_poly.type
_entity_poly.pdbx_seq_one_letter_code
_entity_poly.pdbx_strand_id
1 'polypeptide(L)' 'MLVNRRDCASFLNRPNQYQYNDTPLHIAVDHQRMDVVRLLIKAGADVNARNGNGETLLTVALRRARTIIASMLREAGVAE' A
#
# COMPACT_ATOMS: atom_id res chain seq x y z
N MET A 1 -20.29 15.56 -18.13
CA MET A 1 -19.09 15.33 -17.30
C MET A 1 -19.20 13.95 -16.67
N LEU A 2 -18.56 12.94 -17.25
CA LEU A 2 -18.49 11.61 -16.68
C LEU A 2 -17.42 11.62 -15.59
N VAL A 3 -17.83 11.71 -14.32
CA VAL A 3 -16.97 11.35 -13.19
C VAL A 3 -16.67 9.86 -13.31
N ASN A 4 -15.61 9.54 -14.04
CA ASN A 4 -15.22 8.19 -14.35
C ASN A 4 -14.68 7.57 -13.07
N ARG A 5 -15.32 6.50 -12.57
CA ARG A 5 -14.87 5.69 -11.42
C ARG A 5 -13.41 5.17 -11.55
N ARG A 6 -12.74 5.43 -12.68
CA ARG A 6 -11.34 5.06 -12.97
C ARG A 6 -10.29 6.03 -12.42
N ASP A 7 -10.63 7.27 -12.08
CA ASP A 7 -9.63 8.22 -11.55
C ASP A 7 -9.24 7.98 -10.09
N CYS A 8 -10.05 7.24 -9.32
CA CYS A 8 -9.78 6.95 -7.90
C CYS A 8 -8.51 6.11 -7.72
N ALA A 9 -8.23 5.16 -8.62
CA ALA A 9 -7.05 4.32 -8.58
C ALA A 9 -5.75 5.13 -8.74
N SER A 10 -5.79 6.22 -9.52
CA SER A 10 -4.63 7.09 -9.74
C SER A 10 -4.19 7.83 -8.48
N PHE A 11 -5.10 8.07 -7.52
CA PHE A 11 -4.78 8.69 -6.23
C PHE A 11 -4.23 7.68 -5.21
N LEU A 12 -4.71 6.44 -5.23
CA LEU A 12 -4.31 5.41 -4.27
C LEU A 12 -2.87 4.92 -4.48
N ASN A 13 -2.35 5.05 -5.70
CA ASN A 13 -0.98 4.67 -6.04
C ASN A 13 -0.06 5.86 -6.23
N ARG A 14 -0.54 7.10 -5.99
CA ARG A 14 0.33 8.27 -6.05
C ARG A 14 1.37 8.14 -4.94
N PRO A 15 2.66 8.06 -5.29
CA PRO A 15 3.70 8.07 -4.29
C PRO A 15 3.73 9.45 -3.61
N ASN A 16 3.98 9.47 -2.32
CA ASN A 16 4.20 10.74 -1.62
C ASN A 16 5.52 11.37 -2.07
N GLN A 17 5.74 12.64 -1.71
CA GLN A 17 6.94 13.38 -2.09
C GLN A 17 8.10 13.22 -1.08
N TYR A 18 7.99 12.29 -0.13
CA TYR A 18 9.07 11.98 0.82
C TYR A 18 10.15 11.15 0.15
N GLN A 19 11.26 11.00 0.87
CA GLN A 19 12.49 10.35 0.43
C GLN A 19 12.31 8.94 -0.15
N TYR A 20 11.19 8.26 0.17
CA TYR A 20 10.90 6.90 -0.25
C TYR A 20 9.75 6.77 -1.23
N ASN A 21 9.14 7.86 -1.72
CA ASN A 21 8.06 7.80 -2.71
C ASN A 21 6.95 6.79 -2.30
N ASP A 22 6.59 6.78 -1.02
CA ASP A 22 5.70 5.77 -0.43
C ASP A 22 4.27 5.99 -0.91
N THR A 23 3.59 4.93 -1.36
CA THR A 23 2.15 5.00 -1.66
C THR A 23 1.35 5.13 -0.36
N PRO A 24 0.10 5.64 -0.40
CA PRO A 24 -0.75 5.69 0.79
C PRO A 24 -0.89 4.34 1.50
N LEU A 25 -0.84 3.24 0.75
CA LEU A 25 -0.83 1.89 1.31
C LEU A 25 0.46 1.57 2.07
N HIS A 26 1.64 2.01 1.60
CA HIS A 26 2.91 1.89 2.34
C HIS A 26 2.85 2.64 3.66
N ILE A 27 2.29 3.86 3.67
CA ILE A 27 2.14 4.67 4.88
C ILE A 27 1.22 3.96 5.88
N ALA A 28 0.10 3.37 5.43
CA ALA A 28 -0.81 2.63 6.29
C ALA A 28 -0.14 1.39 6.92
N VAL A 29 0.64 0.65 6.13
CA VAL A 29 1.48 -0.47 6.59
C VAL A 29 2.53 0.04 7.59
N ASP A 30 3.17 1.17 7.31
CA ASP A 30 4.13 1.84 8.19
C ASP A 30 3.50 2.52 9.40
N HIS A 31 2.19 2.53 9.55
CA HIS A 31 1.53 2.95 10.79
C HIS A 31 0.76 1.81 11.48
N GLN A 32 0.86 0.57 10.97
CA GLN A 32 0.12 -0.61 11.45
C GLN A 32 -1.41 -0.39 11.46
N ARG A 33 -1.89 0.48 10.57
CA ARG A 33 -3.30 0.89 10.51
C ARG A 33 -4.08 -0.14 9.70
N MET A 34 -4.41 -1.27 10.32
CA MET A 34 -5.07 -2.41 9.64
C MET A 34 -6.37 -2.02 8.93
N ASP A 35 -7.16 -1.15 9.56
CA ASP A 35 -8.46 -0.72 9.02
C ASP A 35 -8.27 0.14 7.77
N VAL A 36 -7.23 0.97 7.76
CA VAL A 36 -6.84 1.78 6.61
C VAL A 36 -6.28 0.89 5.50
N VAL A 37 -5.44 -0.10 5.83
CA VAL A 37 -4.94 -1.09 4.86
C VAL A 37 -6.11 -1.81 4.18
N ARG A 38 -7.06 -2.35 4.95
CA ARG A 38 -8.26 -3.01 4.41
C ARG A 38 -9.10 -2.07 3.53
N LEU A 39 -9.29 -0.83 3.95
CA LEU A 39 -10.07 0.16 3.20
C LEU A 39 -9.40 0.52 1.88
N LEU A 40 -8.07 0.69 1.86
CA LEU A 40 -7.30 0.99 0.65
C LEU A 40 -7.27 -0.20 -0.31
N ILE A 41 -7.10 -1.43 0.18
CA ILE A 41 -7.20 -2.65 -0.65
C ILE A 41 -8.58 -2.75 -1.27
N LYS A 42 -9.65 -2.56 -0.47
CA LYS A 42 -11.04 -2.56 -0.95
C LYS A 42 -11.32 -1.44 -1.96
N ALA A 43 -10.62 -0.32 -1.84
CA ALA A 43 -10.71 0.80 -2.78
C ALA A 43 -9.95 0.55 -4.10
N GLY A 44 -9.22 -0.57 -4.21
CA GLY A 44 -8.45 -0.92 -5.41
C GLY A 44 -7.04 -0.35 -5.43
N ALA A 45 -6.44 -0.07 -4.25
CA ALA A 45 -5.04 0.27 -4.16
C ALA A 45 -4.17 -0.91 -4.66
N ASP A 46 -3.09 -0.59 -5.36
CA ASP A 46 -2.17 -1.62 -5.84
C ASP A 46 -1.31 -2.13 -4.68
N VAL A 47 -1.56 -3.39 -4.32
CA VAL A 47 -0.88 -4.09 -3.23
C VAL A 47 0.52 -4.56 -3.63
N ASN A 48 0.86 -4.52 -4.91
CA ASN A 48 2.20 -4.80 -5.44
C ASN A 48 2.94 -3.51 -5.82
N ALA A 49 2.39 -2.35 -5.47
CA ALA A 49 3.07 -1.09 -5.69
C ALA A 49 4.43 -1.11 -4.99
N ARG A 50 5.43 -0.58 -5.69
CA ARG A 50 6.77 -0.38 -5.16
C ARG A 50 6.95 1.09 -4.80
N ASN A 51 7.57 1.34 -3.65
CA ASN A 51 7.99 2.67 -3.28
C ASN A 51 9.23 3.10 -4.10
N GLY A 52 9.73 4.31 -3.86
CA GLY A 52 10.91 4.88 -4.52
C GLY A 52 12.23 4.14 -4.25
N ASN A 53 12.29 3.32 -3.20
CA ASN A 53 13.41 2.39 -2.97
C ASN A 53 13.27 1.08 -3.76
N GLY A 54 12.16 0.89 -4.47
CA GLY A 54 11.79 -0.39 -5.07
C GLY A 54 11.30 -1.42 -4.06
N GLU A 55 11.01 -1.02 -2.80
CA GLU A 55 10.47 -1.91 -1.79
C GLU A 55 8.97 -2.14 -2.02
N THR A 56 8.53 -3.38 -1.87
CA THR A 56 7.12 -3.75 -1.84
C THR A 56 6.56 -3.55 -0.43
N LEU A 57 5.23 -3.50 -0.31
CA LEU A 57 4.55 -3.40 1.00
C LEU A 57 4.96 -4.50 1.98
N LEU A 58 5.15 -5.73 1.48
CA LEU A 58 5.63 -6.85 2.27
C LEU A 58 7.06 -6.61 2.77
N THR A 59 7.95 -6.13 1.91
CA THR A 59 9.33 -5.80 2.26
C THR A 59 9.39 -4.73 3.35
N VAL A 60 8.57 -3.68 3.25
CA VAL A 60 8.49 -2.62 4.28
C VAL A 60 7.94 -3.17 5.60
N ALA A 61 6.92 -4.04 5.55
CA ALA A 61 6.39 -4.69 6.75
C ALA A 61 7.43 -5.59 7.42
N LEU A 62 8.18 -6.38 6.65
CA LEU A 62 9.26 -7.25 7.13
C LEU A 62 10.43 -6.46 7.70
N ARG A 63 10.90 -5.42 6.98
CA ARG A 63 12.01 -4.55 7.42
C ARG A 63 11.73 -3.89 8.76
N ARG A 64 10.47 -3.59 9.05
CA ARG A 64 10.03 -2.98 10.31
C ARG A 64 9.52 -3.99 11.34
N ALA A 65 9.73 -5.28 11.10
CA ALA A 65 9.32 -6.39 11.96
C ALA A 65 7.81 -6.41 12.29
N ARG A 66 6.97 -5.97 11.35
CA ARG A 66 5.50 -5.88 11.50
C ARG A 66 4.84 -7.17 11.04
N THR A 67 5.05 -8.23 11.82
CA THR A 67 4.62 -9.60 11.51
C THR A 67 3.11 -9.71 11.25
N ILE A 68 2.26 -9.00 12.01
CA ILE A 68 0.80 -9.07 11.85
C ILE A 68 0.33 -8.37 10.56
N ILE A 69 0.97 -7.27 10.16
CA ILE A 69 0.64 -6.61 8.88
C ILE A 69 1.17 -7.46 7.72
N ALA A 70 2.37 -8.03 7.86
CA ALA A 70 2.95 -8.92 6.86
C ALA A 70 2.07 -10.16 6.62
N SER A 71 1.51 -10.76 7.67
CA SER A 71 0.59 -11.91 7.52
C SER A 71 -0.68 -11.51 6.77
N MET A 72 -1.30 -10.38 7.10
CA MET A 72 -2.48 -9.90 6.36
C MET A 72 -2.17 -9.55 4.89
N LEU A 73 -1.02 -8.93 4.61
CA LEU A 73 -0.62 -8.62 3.23
C LEU A 73 -0.38 -9.89 2.42
N ARG A 74 0.21 -10.92 3.05
CA ARG A 74 0.40 -12.24 2.44
C ARG A 74 -0.95 -12.92 2.15
N GLU A 75 -1.90 -12.82 3.08
CA GLU A 75 -3.29 -13.28 2.85
C GLU A 75 -4.00 -12.48 1.75
N ALA A 76 -3.66 -11.20 1.59
CA ALA A 76 -4.21 -10.35 0.53
C ALA A 76 -3.60 -10.62 -0.86
N GLY A 77 -2.67 -11.58 -0.98
CA GLY A 77 -2.08 -11.99 -2.26
C GLY A 77 -0.95 -11.08 -2.75
N VAL A 78 -0.28 -10.35 -1.84
CA VAL A 78 0.93 -9.58 -2.20
C VAL A 78 2.03 -10.54 -2.62
N ALA A 79 2.55 -10.35 -3.83
CA ALA A 79 3.69 -11.11 -4.34
C ALA A 79 4.98 -10.56 -3.73
N GLU A 80 5.89 -11.48 -3.39
CA GLU A 80 7.20 -11.20 -2.80
C GLU A 80 8.10 -10.35 -3.71
#